data_AF-A0A813G3B5-F1
#
_entry.id   AF-A0A813G3B5-F1
#
_cell.length_a   1.000
_cell.length_b   1.000
_cell.length_c   1.000
_cell.angle_alpha   90.00
_cell.angle_beta   90.00
_cell.angle_gamma   90.00
#
_symmetry.space_group_name_H-M   'P 1'
#
loop_
_entity.id
_entity.type
_entity.pdbx_description
1 polymer ?
#
loop_
_entity_poly.entity_id
_entity_poly.type
_entity_poly.pdbx_seq_one_letter_code
_entity_poly.pdbx_strand_id
1 'polypeptide(L)'
;MTPLLRSLSGEAVALSVAVPLSHLLSALLDNASGVEQLRPAELAALSASPSSPSSSSSSSASPTASRLQGPAPSSSGSLPSRPMSRQSLAQSVRRGVALLWFEATGSWASAVVVSERGHLLTCAHLLTGSSWMESAPETQEQPSASNAGLDGKRPTATRRLAPSQQICRGRCEVLGPDGFFQEVTFEAQVLCVCEGYLDAALLLARPPSRSPDSKSRGYLFEPWIWQRESRRDPEEGTAVWAVGHGLFGPGTPWRGATLTEGHVVKVARSGCFPGGRAAVLQSCAAVHRGCSGGALVDACT
;
A
#
# COMPACT_ATOMS: atom_id res chain seq x y z
N MET A 1 16.51 25.13 -14.33
CA MET A 1 15.14 25.65 -14.14
C MET A 1 14.17 24.48 -14.25
N THR A 2 13.57 24.05 -13.16
CA THR A 2 12.60 22.94 -13.14
C THR A 2 11.23 23.50 -13.58
N PRO A 3 10.59 22.96 -14.62
CA PRO A 3 9.29 23.47 -15.06
C PRO A 3 8.24 23.19 -13.99
N LEU A 4 7.66 24.24 -13.43
CA LEU A 4 6.43 24.15 -12.64
C LEU A 4 5.26 23.94 -13.61
N LEU A 5 4.74 22.73 -13.67
CA LEU A 5 3.49 22.44 -14.38
C LEU A 5 2.36 23.16 -13.64
N ARG A 6 1.92 24.29 -14.19
CA ARG A 6 0.71 24.99 -13.73
C ARG A 6 -0.46 24.59 -14.63
N SER A 7 -1.59 24.22 -14.04
CA SER A 7 -2.83 24.08 -14.80
C SER A 7 -3.20 25.40 -15.47
N LEU A 8 -3.76 25.34 -16.68
CA LEU A 8 -4.42 26.49 -17.31
C LEU A 8 -5.59 27.03 -16.46
N SER A 9 -6.20 26.19 -15.61
CA SER A 9 -7.26 26.59 -14.66
C SER A 9 -6.73 27.25 -13.38
N GLY A 10 -5.42 27.32 -13.16
CA GLY A 10 -4.84 27.72 -11.88
C GLY A 10 -4.97 26.67 -10.76
N GLU A 11 -5.60 25.53 -11.03
CA GLU A 11 -5.65 24.41 -10.09
C GLU A 11 -4.31 23.68 -10.04
N ALA A 12 -3.89 23.23 -8.86
CA ALA A 12 -2.71 22.40 -8.74
C ALA A 12 -2.97 21.03 -9.39
N VAL A 13 -2.34 20.76 -10.54
CA VAL A 13 -2.27 19.39 -11.07
C VAL A 13 -1.25 18.65 -10.22
N ALA A 14 -1.73 17.84 -9.29
CA ALA A 14 -0.87 16.93 -8.55
C ALA A 14 -0.39 15.83 -9.51
N LEU A 15 0.91 15.83 -9.81
CA LEU A 15 1.54 14.72 -10.50
C LEU A 15 1.60 13.53 -9.53
N SER A 16 1.32 12.33 -10.04
CA SER A 16 1.50 11.10 -9.28
C SER A 16 2.97 10.97 -8.95
N VAL A 17 3.31 10.95 -7.65
CA VAL A 17 4.63 10.57 -7.17
C VAL A 17 4.51 9.25 -6.42
N ALA A 18 5.34 8.27 -6.76
CA ALA A 18 5.34 6.96 -6.13
C ALA A 18 6.76 6.52 -5.78
N VAL A 19 6.88 5.77 -4.70
CA VAL A 19 8.12 5.08 -4.30
C VAL A 19 7.93 3.59 -4.54
N PRO A 20 8.90 2.88 -5.14
CA PRO A 20 8.78 1.44 -5.33
C PRO A 20 8.53 0.69 -4.03
N LEU A 21 7.58 -0.24 -4.03
CA LEU A 21 7.18 -0.99 -2.84
C LEU A 21 8.35 -1.76 -2.20
N SER A 22 9.23 -2.33 -3.02
CA SER A 22 10.42 -3.03 -2.55
C SER A 22 11.37 -2.11 -1.77
N HIS A 23 11.49 -0.84 -2.18
CA HIS A 23 12.27 0.16 -1.47
C HIS A 23 11.62 0.58 -0.15
N LEU A 24 10.30 0.77 -0.16
CA LEU A 24 9.54 1.05 1.08
C LEU A 24 9.70 -0.07 2.09
N LEU A 25 9.50 -1.32 1.67
CA LEU A 25 9.63 -2.48 2.56
C LEU A 25 11.07 -2.65 3.05
N SER A 26 12.09 -2.51 2.19
CA SER A 26 13.49 -2.54 2.65
C SER A 26 13.75 -1.45 3.67
N ALA A 27 13.39 -0.20 3.38
CA ALA A 27 13.61 0.92 4.30
C ALA A 27 12.91 0.73 5.65
N LEU A 28 11.70 0.15 5.65
CA LEU A 28 10.97 -0.19 6.87
C LEU A 28 11.66 -1.31 7.67
N LEU A 29 12.17 -2.33 6.98
CA LEU A 29 12.83 -3.50 7.57
C LEU A 29 14.28 -3.21 7.99
N ASP A 30 14.95 -2.23 7.37
CA ASP A 30 16.31 -1.81 7.71
C ASP A 30 16.30 -0.81 8.89
N ASN A 31 15.15 -0.20 9.19
CA ASN A 31 14.99 0.67 10.34
C ASN A 31 14.85 -0.15 11.63
N ALA A 32 15.94 -0.25 12.40
CA ALA A 32 15.97 -0.98 13.67
C ALA A 32 14.80 -0.62 14.61
N SER A 33 14.44 0.66 14.70
CA SER A 33 13.33 1.13 15.55
C SER A 33 11.96 0.65 15.06
N GLY A 34 11.80 0.45 13.75
CA GLY A 34 10.60 -0.12 13.15
C GLY A 34 10.53 -1.63 13.38
N VAL A 35 11.65 -2.34 13.19
CA VAL A 35 11.72 -3.78 13.40
C VAL A 35 11.46 -4.17 14.85
N GLU A 36 11.98 -3.41 15.82
CA GLU A 36 11.72 -3.66 17.25
C GLU A 36 10.25 -3.57 17.63
N GLN A 37 9.45 -2.81 16.87
CA GLN A 37 7.99 -2.70 17.09
C GLN A 37 7.21 -3.86 16.46
N LEU A 38 7.82 -4.61 15.54
CA LEU A 38 7.18 -5.73 14.86
C LEU A 38 7.36 -7.03 15.63
N ARG A 39 6.27 -7.80 15.73
CA ARG A 39 6.35 -9.17 16.25
C ARG A 39 7.09 -10.05 15.24
N PRO A 40 7.79 -11.12 15.70
CA PRO A 40 8.49 -12.03 14.79
C PRO A 40 7.62 -12.61 13.67
N ALA A 41 6.34 -12.87 13.95
CA ALA A 41 5.39 -13.35 12.95
C ALA A 41 4.97 -12.29 11.92
N GLU A 42 5.01 -11.01 12.29
CA GLU A 42 4.74 -9.86 11.39
C GLU A 42 5.95 -9.65 10.49
N LEU A 43 7.15 -9.64 11.08
CA LEU A 43 8.41 -9.59 10.34
C LEU A 43 8.53 -10.74 9.34
N ALA A 44 8.27 -11.98 9.76
CA ALA A 44 8.30 -13.14 8.87
C ALA A 44 7.28 -13.03 7.74
N ALA A 45 6.11 -12.42 7.96
CA ALA A 45 5.11 -12.22 6.92
C ALA A 45 5.52 -11.15 5.89
N LEU A 46 6.28 -10.14 6.30
CA LEU A 46 6.82 -9.09 5.43
C LEU A 46 8.09 -9.55 4.70
N SER A 47 8.91 -10.38 5.33
CA SER A 47 10.15 -10.92 4.77
C SER A 47 9.96 -12.18 3.94
N ALA A 48 8.83 -12.87 4.08
CA ALA A 48 8.51 -14.03 3.25
C ALA A 48 8.43 -13.57 1.79
N SER A 49 9.49 -13.89 1.03
CA SER A 49 9.40 -13.88 -0.42
C SER A 49 8.19 -14.73 -0.82
N PRO A 50 7.35 -14.26 -1.75
CA PRO A 50 6.17 -14.97 -2.20
C PRO A 50 6.61 -16.30 -2.84
N SER A 51 6.71 -17.35 -2.04
CA SER A 51 6.87 -18.70 -2.55
C SER A 51 5.58 -19.03 -3.29
N SER A 52 5.71 -19.50 -4.53
CA SER A 52 4.61 -19.96 -5.39
C SER A 52 3.49 -20.60 -4.56
N PRO A 53 2.21 -20.25 -4.77
CA PRO A 53 1.12 -20.76 -3.95
C PRO A 53 1.24 -22.28 -3.90
N SER A 54 1.57 -22.79 -2.72
CA SER A 54 1.58 -24.21 -2.50
C SER A 54 0.14 -24.64 -2.75
N SER A 55 -0.11 -25.29 -3.88
CA SER A 55 -1.38 -25.96 -4.16
C SER A 55 -1.50 -27.08 -3.15
N SER A 56 -1.89 -26.74 -1.92
CA SER A 56 -2.21 -27.69 -0.87
C SER A 56 -3.56 -28.28 -1.22
N SER A 57 -3.57 -29.12 -2.25
CA SER A 57 -4.62 -30.11 -2.46
C SER A 57 -4.55 -31.08 -1.29
N SER A 58 -5.33 -30.81 -0.23
CA SER A 58 -5.55 -31.75 0.85
C SER A 58 -6.40 -32.91 0.30
N SER A 59 -5.76 -33.87 -0.37
CA SER A 59 -6.35 -35.15 -0.71
C SER A 59 -6.40 -36.02 0.55
N SER A 60 -7.54 -36.01 1.23
CA SER A 60 -7.85 -37.03 2.24
C SER A 60 -8.12 -38.36 1.52
N ALA A 61 -7.08 -39.19 1.37
CA ALA A 61 -7.22 -40.54 0.84
C ALA A 61 -7.58 -41.53 1.96
N SER A 62 -8.71 -42.21 1.80
CA SER A 62 -9.03 -43.46 2.50
C SER A 62 -8.11 -44.59 2.01
N PRO A 63 -7.72 -45.55 2.86
CA PRO A 63 -6.81 -46.62 2.47
C PRO A 63 -7.60 -47.87 2.08
N THR A 64 -7.56 -48.31 0.82
CA THR A 64 -7.60 -49.76 0.52
C THR A 64 -7.21 -50.10 -0.93
N ALA A 65 -6.50 -51.22 -1.05
CA ALA A 65 -6.22 -52.03 -2.24
C ALA A 65 -4.95 -51.69 -3.06
N SER A 66 -3.93 -52.49 -2.75
CA SER A 66 -2.70 -52.76 -3.50
C SER A 66 -2.96 -53.02 -4.99
N ARG A 67 -2.32 -52.24 -5.88
CA ARG A 67 -2.25 -52.53 -7.31
C ARG A 67 -0.87 -52.21 -7.87
N LEU A 68 -0.39 -53.12 -8.71
CA LEU A 68 0.97 -53.28 -9.24
C LEU A 68 1.52 -52.03 -9.94
N GLN A 69 2.82 -51.80 -9.70
CA GLN A 69 3.67 -50.72 -10.21
C GLN A 69 3.92 -50.84 -11.72
N GLY A 70 3.70 -49.73 -12.44
CA GLY A 70 4.33 -49.43 -13.72
C GLY A 70 5.07 -48.08 -13.62
N PRO A 71 6.22 -47.90 -14.29
CA PRO A 71 6.97 -46.65 -14.24
C PRO A 71 6.24 -45.56 -15.04
N ALA A 72 5.66 -44.59 -14.33
CA ALA A 72 5.05 -43.42 -14.95
C ALA A 72 6.12 -42.37 -15.28
N PRO A 73 6.14 -41.78 -16.50
CA PRO A 73 7.02 -40.68 -16.83
C PRO A 73 6.61 -39.43 -16.05
N SER A 74 7.45 -39.02 -15.11
CA SER A 74 7.31 -37.77 -14.36
C SER A 74 7.77 -36.58 -15.21
N SER A 75 6.94 -36.12 -16.14
CA SER A 75 7.09 -34.82 -16.77
C SER A 75 6.17 -33.81 -16.08
N SER A 76 6.71 -33.10 -15.09
CA SER A 76 6.09 -31.90 -14.51
C SER A 76 6.20 -30.73 -15.50
N GLY A 77 5.49 -30.85 -16.62
CA GLY A 77 5.31 -29.75 -17.56
C GLY A 77 4.47 -28.67 -16.89
N SER A 78 5.10 -27.57 -16.47
CA SER A 78 4.37 -26.38 -16.07
C SER A 78 3.57 -25.88 -17.29
N LEU A 79 2.25 -25.99 -17.21
CA LEU A 79 1.38 -25.47 -18.26
C LEU A 79 1.58 -23.95 -18.35
N PRO A 80 1.72 -23.38 -19.55
CA PRO A 80 1.83 -21.94 -19.71
C PRO A 80 0.59 -21.26 -19.12
N SER A 81 0.80 -20.37 -18.14
CA SER A 81 -0.28 -19.60 -17.54
C SER A 81 -0.94 -18.75 -18.61
N ARG A 82 -2.24 -19.00 -18.84
CA ARG A 82 -3.06 -18.23 -19.77
C ARG A 82 -3.01 -16.74 -19.38
N PRO A 83 -2.79 -15.81 -20.33
CA PRO A 83 -2.76 -14.39 -20.02
C PRO A 83 -4.09 -13.95 -19.41
N MET A 84 -4.05 -13.24 -18.29
CA MET A 84 -5.24 -12.66 -17.69
C MET A 84 -5.80 -11.58 -18.61
N SER A 85 -7.13 -11.45 -18.67
CA SER A 85 -7.72 -10.30 -19.36
C SER A 85 -7.39 -9.03 -18.59
N ARG A 86 -7.24 -7.91 -19.30
CA ARG A 86 -7.00 -6.59 -18.70
C ARG A 86 -8.04 -6.21 -17.64
N GLN A 87 -9.29 -6.63 -17.83
CA GLN A 87 -10.38 -6.43 -16.87
C GLN A 87 -10.18 -7.25 -15.58
N SER A 88 -9.73 -8.50 -15.71
CA SER A 88 -9.43 -9.37 -14.56
C SER A 88 -8.25 -8.82 -13.75
N LEU A 89 -7.21 -8.36 -14.46
CA LEU A 89 -6.08 -7.69 -13.85
C LEU A 89 -6.51 -6.42 -13.10
N ALA A 90 -7.24 -5.52 -13.76
CA ALA A 90 -7.78 -4.31 -13.14
C ALA A 90 -8.62 -4.60 -11.89
N GLN A 91 -9.41 -5.67 -11.90
CA GLN A 91 -10.19 -6.08 -10.73
C GLN A 91 -9.30 -6.57 -9.59
N SER A 92 -8.32 -7.43 -9.86
CA SER A 92 -7.40 -7.91 -8.83
C SER A 92 -6.55 -6.75 -8.27
N VAL A 93 -6.13 -5.78 -9.09
CA VAL A 93 -5.37 -4.59 -8.64
C VAL A 93 -6.19 -3.77 -7.65
N ARG A 94 -7.49 -3.58 -7.91
CA ARG A 94 -8.39 -2.84 -7.01
C ARG A 94 -8.56 -3.53 -5.65
N ARG A 95 -8.57 -4.86 -5.61
CA ARG A 95 -8.68 -5.63 -4.36
C ARG A 95 -7.45 -5.51 -3.49
N GLY A 96 -6.28 -5.30 -4.10
CA GLY A 96 -5.03 -5.03 -3.41
C GLY A 96 -4.94 -3.65 -2.74
N VAL A 97 -5.99 -2.82 -2.82
CA VAL A 97 -6.06 -1.49 -2.21
C VAL A 97 -7.25 -1.37 -1.27
N ALA A 98 -7.00 -0.85 -0.08
CA ALA A 98 -7.98 -0.58 0.95
C ALA A 98 -8.26 0.93 1.08
N LEU A 99 -9.45 1.29 1.56
CA LEU A 99 -9.75 2.62 2.07
C LEU A 99 -9.48 2.63 3.57
N LEU A 100 -8.80 3.68 4.05
CA LEU A 100 -8.63 3.97 5.47
C LEU A 100 -9.32 5.29 5.82
N TRP A 101 -9.87 5.40 7.03
CA TRP A 101 -10.38 6.67 7.56
C TRP A 101 -10.27 6.77 9.08
N PHE A 102 -10.24 8.01 9.54
CA PHE A 102 -10.23 8.40 10.95
C PHE A 102 -11.55 9.06 11.30
N GLU A 103 -12.31 8.47 12.22
CA GLU A 103 -13.59 9.05 12.64
C GLU A 103 -13.42 10.39 13.35
N ALA A 104 -12.34 10.55 14.13
CA ALA A 104 -12.07 11.75 14.91
C ALA A 104 -11.79 12.98 14.04
N THR A 105 -11.08 12.81 12.92
CA THR A 105 -10.69 13.92 12.04
C THR A 105 -11.53 13.99 10.76
N GLY A 106 -12.25 12.93 10.42
CA GLY A 106 -12.92 12.78 9.14
C GLY A 106 -11.95 12.62 7.96
N SER A 107 -10.65 12.42 8.21
CA SER A 107 -9.64 12.22 7.17
C SER A 107 -9.73 10.79 6.60
N TRP A 108 -9.39 10.63 5.32
CA TRP A 108 -9.31 9.32 4.67
C TRP A 108 -8.21 9.29 3.62
N ALA A 109 -7.75 8.09 3.31
CA ALA A 109 -6.74 7.82 2.29
C ALA A 109 -6.86 6.37 1.83
N SER A 110 -6.01 6.00 0.88
CA SER A 110 -5.85 4.62 0.40
C SER A 110 -4.71 3.92 1.16
N ALA A 111 -4.71 2.59 1.09
CA ALA A 111 -3.61 1.79 1.58
C ALA A 111 -3.42 0.55 0.70
N VAL A 112 -2.16 0.15 0.51
CA VAL A 112 -1.80 -1.05 -0.24
C VAL A 112 -1.77 -2.26 0.69
N VAL A 113 -2.48 -3.31 0.33
CA VAL A 113 -2.44 -4.60 1.03
C VAL A 113 -1.14 -5.32 0.69
N VAL A 114 -0.25 -5.52 1.66
CA VAL A 114 1.08 -6.14 1.40
C VAL A 114 1.21 -7.58 1.91
N SER A 115 0.22 -8.08 2.66
CA SER A 115 0.17 -9.50 3.07
C SER A 115 -1.27 -9.99 3.26
N GLU A 116 -1.46 -11.31 3.18
CA GLU A 116 -2.74 -11.97 3.47
C GLU A 116 -3.20 -11.82 4.92
N ARG A 117 -2.27 -11.48 5.83
CA ARG A 117 -2.52 -11.27 7.26
C ARG A 117 -3.08 -9.88 7.58
N GLY A 118 -3.25 -9.02 6.58
CA GLY A 118 -3.80 -7.68 6.75
C GLY A 118 -2.76 -6.60 7.03
N HIS A 119 -1.47 -6.84 6.76
CA HIS A 119 -0.50 -5.74 6.74
C HIS A 119 -0.83 -4.77 5.59
N LEU A 120 -0.92 -3.48 5.92
CA LEU A 120 -1.24 -2.40 4.99
C LEU A 120 -0.14 -1.35 4.99
N LEU A 121 0.19 -0.78 3.84
CA LEU A 121 1.02 0.40 3.70
C LEU A 121 0.20 1.60 3.26
N THR A 122 0.43 2.75 3.85
CA THR A 122 -0.19 4.03 3.46
C THR A 122 0.81 5.17 3.65
N CYS A 123 0.40 6.40 3.37
CA CYS A 123 1.22 7.57 3.64
C CYS A 123 1.20 7.96 5.13
N ALA A 124 2.36 8.33 5.69
CA ALA A 124 2.46 8.73 7.10
C ALA A 124 1.66 10.01 7.40
N HIS A 125 1.55 10.93 6.45
CA HIS A 125 0.81 12.18 6.64
C HIS A 125 -0.68 11.98 6.92
N LEU A 126 -1.25 10.82 6.57
CA LEU A 126 -2.61 10.45 6.98
C LEU A 126 -2.73 10.43 8.52
N LEU A 127 -1.69 9.97 9.20
CA LEU A 127 -1.63 9.79 10.65
C LEU A 127 -1.13 11.04 11.38
N THR A 128 -0.17 11.75 10.77
CA THR A 128 0.50 12.89 11.40
C THR A 128 -0.20 14.22 11.12
N GLY A 129 -1.04 14.28 10.07
CA GLY A 129 -1.66 15.51 9.59
C GLY A 129 -0.68 16.49 8.95
N SER A 130 0.55 16.08 8.66
CA SER A 130 1.58 16.93 8.04
C SER A 130 2.25 16.20 6.90
N SER A 131 2.18 16.76 5.68
CA SER A 131 2.92 16.27 4.52
C SER A 131 4.25 16.99 4.37
N TRP A 132 5.31 16.26 4.02
CA TRP A 132 6.63 16.85 3.74
C TRP A 132 6.58 17.84 2.55
N MET A 133 5.61 17.70 1.65
CA MET A 133 5.39 18.62 0.53
C MET A 133 4.77 19.96 0.96
N GLU A 134 4.14 20.02 2.13
CA GLU A 134 3.48 21.22 2.66
C GLU A 134 4.41 22.04 3.56
N SER A 135 5.50 21.46 4.04
CA SER A 135 6.56 22.19 4.73
C SER A 135 7.18 23.18 3.76
N ALA A 136 6.69 24.42 3.77
CA ALA A 136 7.41 25.53 3.16
C ALA A 136 8.85 25.45 3.66
N PRO A 137 9.87 25.65 2.79
CA PRO A 137 11.22 25.80 3.29
C PRO A 137 11.13 26.90 4.33
N GLU A 138 11.40 26.56 5.60
CA GLU A 138 11.55 27.56 6.65
C GLU A 138 12.52 28.55 6.04
N THR A 139 11.99 29.70 5.63
CA THR A 139 12.83 30.82 5.28
C THR A 139 13.50 31.05 6.60
N GLN A 140 14.79 30.69 6.67
CA GLN A 140 15.66 31.03 7.79
C GLN A 140 15.65 32.56 7.83
N GLU A 141 14.60 33.12 8.41
CA GLU A 141 14.61 34.45 8.95
C GLU A 141 15.64 34.35 10.05
N GLN A 142 16.88 34.70 9.67
CA GLN A 142 17.94 35.03 10.61
C GLN A 142 17.26 35.84 11.72
N PRO A 143 17.36 35.43 12.99
CA PRO A 143 16.69 36.10 14.09
C PRO A 143 17.19 37.54 14.13
N SER A 144 16.40 38.43 13.54
CA SER A 144 16.64 39.86 13.60
C SER A 144 16.20 40.24 15.01
N ALA A 145 17.18 40.47 15.87
CA ALA A 145 16.97 40.87 17.24
C ALA A 145 16.24 42.22 17.29
N SER A 146 14.92 42.20 17.33
CA SER A 146 14.05 43.23 17.97
C SER A 146 12.61 43.02 17.52
N ASN A 147 11.78 42.48 18.40
CA ASN A 147 10.57 43.15 18.86
C ASN A 147 9.84 42.25 19.85
N ALA A 148 9.96 42.64 21.12
CA ALA A 148 9.12 42.15 22.20
C ALA A 148 7.71 42.71 22.00
N GLY A 149 6.72 41.82 21.94
CA GLY A 149 5.32 42.19 22.08
C GLY A 149 4.47 41.84 20.87
N LEU A 150 3.85 40.66 20.92
CA LEU A 150 2.39 40.47 20.85
C LEU A 150 2.11 38.96 20.87
N ASP A 151 1.16 38.56 21.72
CA ASP A 151 0.74 37.20 22.05
C ASP A 151 0.24 36.40 20.83
N GLY A 152 1.17 35.95 19.99
CA GLY A 152 0.93 34.90 19.02
C GLY A 152 0.78 33.58 19.77
N LYS A 153 -0.47 33.17 20.05
CA LYS A 153 -0.81 31.81 20.51
C LYS A 153 -0.21 30.82 19.53
N ARG A 154 0.98 30.32 19.87
CA ARG A 154 1.65 29.20 19.20
C ARG A 154 0.60 28.09 19.11
N PRO A 155 0.29 27.56 17.91
CA PRO A 155 -0.67 26.47 17.78
C PRO A 155 -0.23 25.37 18.75
N THR A 156 -1.06 25.11 19.75
CA THR A 156 -0.83 24.11 20.78
C THR A 156 -0.53 22.82 20.06
N ALA A 157 0.73 22.39 20.11
CA ALA A 157 1.18 21.14 19.51
C ALA A 157 0.21 20.05 19.98
N THR A 158 -0.62 19.57 19.07
CA THR A 158 -1.56 18.48 19.33
C THR A 158 -0.70 17.33 19.82
N ARG A 159 -0.86 17.00 21.11
CA ARG A 159 -0.11 15.95 21.79
C ARG A 159 -0.26 14.67 20.96
N ARG A 160 0.79 14.31 20.21
CA ARG A 160 0.80 13.11 19.39
C ARG A 160 0.62 11.91 20.34
N LEU A 161 -0.45 11.16 20.13
CA LEU A 161 -0.61 9.86 20.78
C LEU A 161 0.55 8.96 20.36
N ALA A 162 0.98 8.07 21.25
CA ALA A 162 1.94 7.05 20.88
C ALA A 162 1.36 6.26 19.68
N PRO A 163 2.14 6.00 18.62
CA PRO A 163 1.64 5.36 17.39
C PRO A 163 0.82 4.08 17.66
N SER A 164 1.24 3.27 18.63
CA SER A 164 0.59 2.02 19.02
C SER A 164 -0.84 2.16 19.56
N GLN A 165 -1.27 3.38 19.91
CA GLN A 165 -2.62 3.69 20.41
C GLN A 165 -3.55 4.23 19.31
N GLN A 166 -3.02 4.53 18.13
CA GLN A 166 -3.84 5.00 17.02
C GLN A 166 -4.49 3.81 16.31
N ILE A 167 -5.82 3.82 16.32
CA ILE A 167 -6.66 2.88 15.58
C ILE A 167 -7.36 3.67 14.48
N CYS A 168 -7.29 3.18 13.25
CA CYS A 168 -8.10 3.69 12.16
C CYS A 168 -9.10 2.62 11.72
N ARG A 169 -10.15 3.05 11.03
CA ARG A 169 -11.07 2.12 10.38
C ARG A 169 -10.71 2.02 8.90
N GLY A 170 -11.06 0.89 8.31
CA GLY A 170 -10.87 0.70 6.88
C GLY A 170 -11.91 -0.21 6.27
N ARG A 171 -11.94 -0.22 4.94
CA ARG A 171 -12.72 -1.16 4.14
C ARG A 171 -11.91 -1.64 2.96
N CYS A 172 -12.03 -2.92 2.63
CA CYS A 172 -11.43 -3.49 1.44
C CYS A 172 -12.21 -4.74 1.01
N GLU A 173 -11.97 -5.20 -0.20
CA GLU A 173 -12.38 -6.53 -0.63
C GLU A 173 -11.41 -7.57 -0.05
N VAL A 174 -11.94 -8.64 0.55
CA VAL A 174 -11.17 -9.77 1.06
C VAL A 174 -11.78 -11.07 0.52
N LEU A 175 -10.96 -12.11 0.43
CA LEU A 175 -11.43 -13.45 0.13
C LEU A 175 -12.06 -14.05 1.39
N GLY A 176 -13.35 -14.36 1.33
CA GLY A 176 -14.09 -14.99 2.41
C GLY A 176 -13.79 -16.50 2.54
N PRO A 177 -14.28 -17.13 3.63
CA PRO A 177 -14.12 -18.57 3.87
C PRO A 177 -14.83 -19.44 2.82
N ASP A 178 -15.81 -18.87 2.13
CA ASP A 178 -16.55 -19.47 1.03
C ASP A 178 -15.81 -19.39 -0.32
N GLY A 179 -14.63 -18.75 -0.34
CA GLY A 179 -13.84 -18.54 -1.55
C GLY A 179 -14.37 -17.41 -2.43
N PHE A 180 -15.31 -16.60 -1.94
CA PHE A 180 -15.82 -15.44 -2.67
C PHE A 180 -15.26 -14.13 -2.11
N PHE A 181 -15.10 -13.15 -2.99
CA PHE A 181 -14.68 -11.81 -2.58
C PHE A 181 -15.86 -11.05 -1.99
N GLN A 182 -15.62 -10.46 -0.82
CA GLN A 182 -16.60 -9.62 -0.14
C GLN A 182 -15.94 -8.36 0.42
N GLU A 183 -16.67 -7.25 0.40
CA GLU A 183 -16.24 -6.04 1.08
C GLU A 183 -16.40 -6.21 2.60
N VAL A 184 -15.35 -5.94 3.36
CA VAL A 184 -15.36 -5.97 4.82
C VAL A 184 -14.90 -4.63 5.38
N THR A 185 -15.48 -4.25 6.51
CA THR A 185 -14.98 -3.15 7.33
C THR A 185 -14.09 -3.72 8.43
N PHE A 186 -12.95 -3.11 8.69
CA PHE A 186 -11.98 -3.56 9.68
C PHE A 186 -11.45 -2.40 10.53
N GLU A 187 -10.81 -2.75 11.64
CA GLU A 187 -9.97 -1.83 12.40
C GLU A 187 -8.52 -2.13 12.07
N ALA A 188 -7.68 -1.09 11.95
CA ALA A 188 -6.27 -1.24 11.72
C ALA A 188 -5.47 -0.54 12.81
N GLN A 189 -4.50 -1.28 13.35
CA GLN A 189 -3.55 -0.78 14.34
C GLN A 189 -2.31 -0.26 13.62
N VAL A 190 -1.86 0.95 13.97
CA VAL A 190 -0.58 1.47 13.46
C VAL A 190 0.57 0.70 14.11
N LEU A 191 1.42 0.10 13.29
CA LEU A 191 2.62 -0.64 13.73
C LEU A 191 3.86 0.24 13.70
N CYS A 192 4.02 1.03 12.64
CA CYS A 192 5.20 1.86 12.43
C CYS A 192 4.84 3.09 11.60
N VAL A 193 5.46 4.23 11.90
CA VAL A 193 5.34 5.48 11.13
C VAL A 193 6.74 5.97 10.78
N CYS A 194 7.02 6.12 9.50
CA CYS A 194 8.24 6.70 8.97
C CYS A 194 7.95 8.08 8.40
N GLU A 195 8.23 9.10 9.21
CA GLU A 195 8.11 10.51 8.82
C GLU A 195 9.27 10.95 7.91
N GLY A 196 9.15 12.14 7.32
CA GLY A 196 10.15 12.72 6.44
C GLY A 196 9.98 12.26 4.99
N TYR A 197 11.10 11.97 4.31
CA TYR A 197 11.10 11.73 2.86
C TYR A 197 10.41 10.43 2.42
N LEU A 198 10.28 9.45 3.31
CA LEU A 198 9.61 8.19 2.98
C LEU A 198 8.08 8.33 3.03
N ASP A 199 7.58 9.17 3.94
CA ASP A 199 6.16 9.42 4.18
C ASP A 199 5.31 8.14 4.15
N ALA A 200 5.70 7.15 4.97
CA ALA A 200 5.10 5.82 4.94
C ALA A 200 4.68 5.37 6.34
N ALA A 201 3.56 4.66 6.42
CA ALA A 201 3.12 4.01 7.63
C ALA A 201 2.70 2.56 7.35
N LEU A 202 3.06 1.68 8.28
CA LEU A 202 2.68 0.27 8.28
C LEU A 202 1.59 0.05 9.33
N LEU A 203 0.50 -0.59 8.91
CA LEU A 203 -0.65 -0.90 9.73
C LEU A 203 -0.97 -2.39 9.69
N LEU A 204 -1.66 -2.89 10.71
CA LEU A 204 -2.22 -4.23 10.77
C LEU A 204 -3.75 -4.15 10.85
N ALA A 205 -4.41 -4.47 9.74
CA ALA A 205 -5.85 -4.65 9.68
C ALA A 205 -6.26 -5.96 10.37
N ARG A 206 -7.27 -5.87 11.24
CA ARG A 206 -7.92 -7.01 11.86
C ARG A 206 -9.36 -7.10 11.38
N PRO A 207 -9.79 -8.22 10.78
CA PRO A 207 -11.18 -8.44 10.46
C PRO A 207 -12.07 -8.20 11.69
N PRO A 208 -13.31 -7.75 11.50
CA PRO A 208 -14.18 -7.39 12.61
C PRO A 208 -14.44 -8.62 13.49
N SER A 209 -14.04 -8.54 14.76
CA SER A 209 -14.10 -9.63 15.76
C SER A 209 -15.52 -10.03 16.19
N ARG A 210 -16.56 -9.61 15.47
CA ARG A 210 -17.93 -9.49 16.02
C ARG A 210 -18.79 -10.75 16.00
N SER A 211 -18.27 -11.90 15.59
CA SER A 211 -19.01 -13.14 15.80
C SER A 211 -18.35 -13.96 16.93
N PRO A 212 -18.98 -14.03 18.12
CA PRO A 212 -18.50 -14.85 19.24
C PRO A 212 -18.44 -16.35 18.90
N ASP A 213 -19.08 -16.78 17.80
CA ASP A 213 -19.01 -18.15 17.28
C ASP A 213 -17.92 -18.36 16.21
N SER A 214 -17.22 -17.31 15.77
CA SER A 214 -16.33 -17.43 14.63
C SER A 214 -14.95 -17.95 15.01
N LYS A 215 -14.68 -19.19 14.58
CA LYS A 215 -13.38 -19.53 14.03
C LYS A 215 -13.10 -18.56 12.87
N SER A 216 -12.65 -17.34 13.15
CA SER A 216 -12.42 -16.25 12.17
C SER A 216 -11.23 -16.53 11.23
N ARG A 217 -10.97 -17.80 10.90
CA ARG A 217 -9.93 -18.29 9.97
C ARG A 217 -10.26 -18.01 8.50
N GLY A 218 -11.28 -17.22 8.19
CA GLY A 218 -11.85 -17.18 6.85
C GLY A 218 -11.39 -16.04 5.95
N TYR A 219 -10.99 -14.89 6.51
CA TYR A 219 -10.71 -13.72 5.69
C TYR A 219 -9.24 -13.62 5.33
N LEU A 220 -8.95 -13.69 4.04
CA LEU A 220 -7.63 -13.48 3.48
C LEU A 220 -7.62 -12.18 2.70
N PHE A 221 -6.70 -11.30 3.05
CA PHE A 221 -6.41 -10.12 2.25
C PHE A 221 -5.66 -10.55 0.97
N GLU A 222 -5.82 -9.83 -0.13
CA GLU A 222 -5.20 -10.20 -1.42
C GLU A 222 -3.99 -9.29 -1.72
N PRO A 223 -2.75 -9.66 -1.35
CA PRO A 223 -1.54 -8.88 -1.67
C PRO A 223 -1.02 -9.14 -3.10
N TRP A 224 -1.75 -9.95 -3.87
CA TRP A 224 -1.20 -10.86 -4.88
C TRP A 224 -0.42 -10.18 -6.00
N ILE A 225 -0.83 -9.00 -6.47
CA ILE A 225 -0.22 -8.38 -7.65
C ILE A 225 1.11 -7.70 -7.32
N TRP A 226 1.26 -7.17 -6.11
CA TRP A 226 2.47 -6.44 -5.73
C TRP A 226 3.71 -7.31 -5.69
N GLN A 227 3.49 -8.61 -5.52
CA GLN A 227 4.50 -9.60 -5.19
C GLN A 227 5.06 -10.32 -6.42
N ARG A 228 4.33 -10.38 -7.55
CA ARG A 228 4.70 -11.22 -8.71
C ARG A 228 5.47 -10.51 -9.81
N GLU A 229 5.33 -9.19 -9.97
CA GLU A 229 5.47 -8.62 -11.33
C GLU A 229 6.53 -7.54 -11.59
N SER A 230 7.16 -6.93 -10.59
CA SER A 230 8.27 -6.00 -10.87
C SER A 230 9.62 -6.73 -10.84
N ARG A 231 9.89 -7.59 -11.83
CA ARG A 231 11.27 -8.01 -12.13
C ARG A 231 12.04 -6.93 -12.89
N ARG A 232 11.32 -6.01 -13.52
CA ARG A 232 11.90 -4.90 -14.28
C ARG A 232 11.78 -3.64 -13.45
N ASP A 233 12.91 -2.93 -13.38
CA ASP A 233 12.90 -1.55 -12.93
C ASP A 233 11.99 -0.75 -13.88
N PRO A 234 11.07 0.08 -13.36
CA PRO A 234 10.25 0.93 -14.20
C PRO A 234 11.12 1.93 -14.97
N GLU A 235 10.73 2.21 -16.21
CA GLU A 235 11.41 3.14 -17.12
C GLU A 235 10.46 4.27 -17.52
N GLU A 236 11.02 5.38 -18.02
CA GLU A 236 10.20 6.43 -18.62
C GLU A 236 9.44 5.87 -19.83
N GLY A 237 8.15 6.18 -19.92
CA GLY A 237 7.23 5.63 -20.92
C GLY A 237 6.53 4.33 -20.53
N THR A 238 6.91 3.66 -19.42
CA THR A 238 6.18 2.48 -18.92
C THR A 238 4.72 2.85 -18.66
N ALA A 239 3.78 2.11 -19.26
CA ALA A 239 2.35 2.26 -19.02
C ALA A 239 2.03 1.85 -17.58
N VAL A 240 1.29 2.69 -16.87
CA VAL A 240 0.96 2.46 -15.46
C VAL A 240 -0.49 2.77 -15.15
N TRP A 241 -1.01 2.12 -14.12
CA TRP A 241 -2.25 2.56 -13.46
C TRP A 241 -1.97 3.12 -12.08
N ALA A 242 -2.56 4.27 -11.76
CA ALA A 242 -2.68 4.74 -10.39
C ALA A 242 -3.99 4.22 -9.79
N VAL A 243 -3.89 3.60 -8.62
CA VAL A 243 -4.98 2.88 -7.97
C VAL A 243 -5.16 3.44 -6.58
N GLY A 244 -6.38 3.85 -6.27
CA GLY A 244 -6.71 4.41 -4.96
C GLY A 244 -8.19 4.72 -4.86
N HIS A 245 -8.68 4.93 -3.65
CA HIS A 245 -10.02 5.42 -3.45
C HIS A 245 -10.10 6.91 -3.82
N GLY A 246 -11.05 7.24 -4.69
CA GLY A 246 -11.13 8.57 -5.29
C GLY A 246 -11.60 9.67 -4.32
N LEU A 247 -12.15 10.74 -4.91
CA LEU A 247 -12.54 11.98 -4.23
C LEU A 247 -13.54 11.79 -3.08
N PHE A 248 -14.25 10.67 -3.10
CA PHE A 248 -15.41 10.38 -2.30
C PHE A 248 -15.05 9.59 -1.05
N GLY A 249 -15.32 10.19 0.11
CA GLY A 249 -15.01 9.61 1.41
C GLY A 249 -15.82 8.33 1.73
N PRO A 250 -15.61 7.77 2.93
CA PRO A 250 -16.22 6.50 3.36
C PRO A 250 -17.74 6.48 3.31
N GLY A 251 -18.40 7.63 3.48
CA GLY A 251 -19.87 7.75 3.49
C GLY A 251 -20.56 7.67 2.12
N THR A 252 -19.81 7.68 1.03
CA THR A 252 -20.41 7.69 -0.32
C THR A 252 -20.83 6.29 -0.77
N PRO A 253 -21.83 6.16 -1.68
CA PRO A 253 -22.25 4.87 -2.20
C PRO A 253 -21.26 4.25 -3.19
N TRP A 254 -20.27 5.02 -3.67
CA TRP A 254 -19.25 4.50 -4.58
C TRP A 254 -18.32 3.55 -3.83
N ARG A 255 -18.32 2.30 -4.27
CA ARG A 255 -17.54 1.20 -3.69
C ARG A 255 -16.31 0.90 -4.55
N GLY A 256 -15.24 0.46 -3.90
CA GLY A 256 -13.99 0.04 -4.54
C GLY A 256 -13.01 1.17 -4.87
N ALA A 257 -11.79 0.76 -5.21
CA ALA A 257 -10.73 1.65 -5.66
C ALA A 257 -10.98 2.10 -7.12
N THR A 258 -10.64 3.36 -7.40
CA THR A 258 -10.58 3.93 -8.74
C THR A 258 -9.25 3.60 -9.41
N LEU A 259 -9.26 3.56 -10.74
CA LEU A 259 -8.11 3.31 -11.60
C LEU A 259 -8.01 4.46 -12.60
N THR A 260 -6.84 5.06 -12.71
CA THR A 260 -6.50 6.00 -13.78
C THR A 260 -5.28 5.50 -14.50
N GLU A 261 -5.24 5.70 -15.82
CA GLU A 261 -4.15 5.23 -16.67
C GLU A 261 -3.24 6.39 -17.07
N GLY A 262 -1.96 6.09 -17.19
CA GLY A 262 -0.96 7.01 -17.71
C GLY A 262 0.33 6.27 -18.03
N HIS A 263 1.43 7.00 -18.02
CA HIS A 263 2.77 6.45 -18.14
C HIS A 263 3.71 7.11 -17.14
N VAL A 264 4.83 6.45 -16.86
CA VAL A 264 5.93 7.05 -16.10
C VAL A 264 6.55 8.16 -16.94
N VAL A 265 6.58 9.39 -16.42
CA VAL A 265 7.17 10.55 -17.10
C VAL A 265 8.59 10.84 -16.64
N LYS A 266 8.96 10.35 -15.44
CA LYS A 266 10.31 10.53 -14.90
C LYS A 266 10.65 9.45 -13.88
N VAL A 267 11.88 8.98 -13.92
CA VAL A 267 12.45 8.06 -12.91
C VAL A 267 13.64 8.73 -12.25
N ALA A 268 13.51 9.11 -10.98
CA ALA A 268 14.65 9.53 -10.18
C ALA A 268 15.32 8.27 -9.58
N ARG A 269 16.60 8.06 -9.88
CA ARG A 269 17.38 6.91 -9.41
C ARG A 269 18.23 7.27 -8.19
N SER A 270 18.35 6.35 -7.24
CA SER A 270 19.23 6.52 -6.08
C SER A 270 20.68 6.28 -6.50
N GLY A 271 21.56 7.23 -6.16
CA GLY A 271 23.01 7.07 -6.34
C GLY A 271 23.68 6.17 -5.30
N CYS A 272 22.96 5.74 -4.26
CA CYS A 272 23.52 4.97 -3.16
C CYS A 272 23.71 3.47 -3.49
N PHE A 273 23.17 2.99 -4.62
CA PHE A 273 23.26 1.59 -5.03
C PHE A 273 24.01 1.45 -6.36
N PRO A 274 24.97 0.52 -6.49
CA PRO A 274 25.58 0.18 -7.77
C PRO A 274 24.49 -0.23 -8.79
N GLY A 275 24.48 0.42 -9.95
CA GLY A 275 23.44 0.21 -10.97
C GLY A 275 22.21 1.13 -10.86
N GLY A 276 22.13 1.98 -9.82
CA GLY A 276 21.15 3.05 -9.70
C GLY A 276 19.69 2.58 -9.73
N ARG A 277 19.14 2.14 -8.60
CA ARG A 277 17.74 1.70 -8.52
C ARG A 277 16.77 2.88 -8.57
N ALA A 278 15.59 2.68 -9.16
CA ALA A 278 14.52 3.68 -9.16
C ALA A 278 14.11 4.05 -7.73
N ALA A 279 14.28 5.29 -7.30
CA ALA A 279 13.94 5.75 -5.95
C ALA A 279 12.54 6.39 -5.92
N VAL A 280 12.25 7.23 -6.93
CA VAL A 280 10.99 7.96 -7.04
C VAL A 280 10.53 7.95 -8.49
N LEU A 281 9.25 7.70 -8.69
CA LEU A 281 8.58 7.70 -9.98
C LEU A 281 7.64 8.88 -10.04
N GLN A 282 7.63 9.56 -11.17
CA GLN A 282 6.61 10.53 -11.51
C GLN A 282 5.79 9.97 -12.67
N SER A 283 4.46 10.06 -12.60
CA SER A 283 3.56 9.64 -13.66
C SER A 283 2.61 10.77 -14.07
N CYS A 284 2.04 10.64 -15.28
CA CYS A 284 0.93 11.46 -15.76
C CYS A 284 -0.45 10.83 -15.46
N ALA A 285 -0.50 9.65 -14.83
CA ALA A 285 -1.77 9.06 -14.37
C ALA A 285 -2.41 9.99 -13.33
N ALA A 286 -3.69 10.30 -13.50
CA ALA A 286 -4.40 11.25 -12.63
C ALA A 286 -4.53 10.70 -11.20
N VAL A 287 -4.14 11.47 -10.19
CA VAL A 287 -4.24 11.10 -8.77
C VAL A 287 -5.12 12.10 -8.04
N HIS A 288 -6.11 11.60 -7.33
CA HIS A 288 -6.96 12.41 -6.45
C HIS A 288 -6.45 12.37 -5.01
N ARG A 289 -6.85 13.34 -4.18
CA ARG A 289 -6.45 13.40 -2.76
C ARG A 289 -6.69 12.08 -1.99
N GLY A 290 -7.78 11.38 -2.29
CA GLY A 290 -8.12 10.10 -1.63
C GLY A 290 -7.20 8.94 -2.04
N CYS A 291 -6.51 9.06 -3.17
CA CYS A 291 -5.58 8.06 -3.67
C CYS A 291 -4.22 8.10 -2.94
N SER A 292 -4.00 9.07 -2.05
CA SER A 292 -2.82 9.09 -1.18
C SER A 292 -2.67 7.76 -0.45
N GLY A 293 -1.46 7.19 -0.41
CA GLY A 293 -1.21 5.85 0.13
C GLY A 293 -1.69 4.69 -0.74
N GLY A 294 -2.20 4.95 -1.95
CA GLY A 294 -2.57 3.94 -2.94
C GLY A 294 -1.36 3.35 -3.67
N ALA A 295 -1.60 2.75 -4.84
CA ALA A 295 -0.56 2.08 -5.63
C ALA A 295 -0.36 2.72 -7.01
N LEU A 296 0.87 2.65 -7.53
CA LEU A 296 1.19 2.87 -8.94
C LEU A 296 1.75 1.57 -9.50
N VAL A 297 1.12 1.05 -10.54
CA VAL A 297 1.25 -0.36 -10.97
C VAL A 297 1.56 -0.41 -12.46
N ASP A 298 2.38 -1.34 -12.91
CA ASP A 298 2.58 -1.57 -14.35
C ASP A 298 1.25 -2.07 -14.96
N ALA A 299 0.82 -1.45 -16.05
CA ALA A 299 -0.44 -1.77 -16.73
C ALA A 299 -0.35 -3.02 -17.62
N CYS A 300 0.86 -3.52 -17.86
CA CYS A 300 1.16 -4.59 -18.81
C CYS A 300 1.51 -5.93 -18.15
N THR A 301 1.65 -5.95 -16.82
CA THR A 301 1.96 -7.14 -16.03
C THR A 301 0.68 -7.83 -15.60
#